data_AF-A0A4S9EXJ7-F1
#
_entry.id   AF-A0A4S9EXJ7-F1
#
_cell.length_a   1.000
_cell.length_b   1.000
_cell.length_c   1.000
_cell.angle_alpha   90.00
_cell.angle_beta   90.00
_cell.angle_gamma   90.00
#
_symmetry.space_group_name_H-M   'P 1'
#
loop_
_entity.id
_entity.type
_entity.pdbx_description
1 polymer ?
#
loop_
_entity_poly.entity_id
_entity_poly.type
_entity_poly.pdbx_seq_one_letter_code
_entity_poly.pdbx_strand_id
1 'polypeptide(L)'
;MADDSRISPYNVSDCKNTTDDALQNYLNGLKFRQSHWYTDVKLGLGYTAVVIAAITFALDYKYGFEATKRFTTLAVVIYFLLNGAFTWWIWQVEKSMIYVGAWKGRKITISTRADKFDPTYKLTVTYHPSSLNTIPQVTKEVSAPFMQWFTADGFFVAAPFQQWLATNIDMVGDADPKNVLDDAAGVRTAQSVQPEGLKDLLNVIKTGPPPVAAPRKRG
;
A
#
# COMPACT_ATOMS: atom_id res chain seq x y z
N MET A 1 25.08 14.03 -11.19
CA MET A 1 24.06 12.98 -11.38
C MET A 1 22.83 13.46 -10.65
N ALA A 2 21.72 13.63 -11.34
CA ALA A 2 20.63 14.53 -10.97
C ALA A 2 19.90 14.14 -9.66
N ASP A 3 19.54 15.16 -8.88
CA ASP A 3 18.68 15.14 -7.69
C ASP A 3 17.23 14.70 -8.02
N ASP A 4 17.02 13.43 -8.36
CA ASP A 4 15.74 12.97 -8.96
C ASP A 4 14.70 12.44 -7.94
N SER A 5 14.90 12.62 -6.63
CA SER A 5 13.93 12.10 -5.63
C SER A 5 13.83 12.94 -4.36
N ARG A 6 14.21 14.22 -4.42
CA ARG A 6 14.05 15.12 -3.28
C ARG A 6 12.65 15.72 -3.31
N ILE A 7 11.85 15.40 -2.31
CA ILE A 7 10.49 15.92 -2.15
C ILE A 7 10.48 16.89 -0.98
N SER A 8 9.80 18.02 -1.13
CA SER A 8 9.60 18.93 -0.01
C SER A 8 8.75 18.25 1.07
N PRO A 9 9.23 18.11 2.33
CA PRO A 9 8.45 17.53 3.43
C PRO A 9 7.16 18.29 3.74
N TYR A 10 7.05 19.52 3.25
CA TYR A 10 5.87 20.38 3.40
C TYR A 10 4.83 20.18 2.30
N ASN A 11 5.17 19.49 1.20
CA ASN A 11 4.20 19.16 0.17
C ASN A 11 3.53 17.82 0.49
N VAL A 12 2.39 17.89 1.17
CA VAL A 12 1.58 16.73 1.55
C VAL A 12 1.19 15.86 0.35
N SER A 13 0.91 16.47 -0.81
CA SER A 13 0.53 15.73 -2.01
C SER A 13 1.69 14.88 -2.55
N ASP A 14 2.89 15.46 -2.64
CA ASP A 14 4.07 14.75 -3.15
C ASP A 14 4.52 13.67 -2.16
N CYS A 15 4.46 13.96 -0.85
CA CYS A 15 4.75 13.00 0.20
C CYS A 15 3.78 11.80 0.13
N LYS A 16 2.48 12.06 -0.07
CA LYS A 16 1.46 11.02 -0.25
C LYS A 16 1.76 10.17 -1.48
N ASN A 17 1.95 10.78 -2.64
CA ASN A 17 2.18 10.06 -3.90
C ASN A 17 3.42 9.15 -3.80
N THR A 18 4.53 9.69 -3.27
CA THR A 18 5.77 8.94 -3.09
C THR A 18 5.60 7.77 -2.10
N THR A 19 4.86 7.99 -1.01
CA THR A 19 4.56 6.93 -0.03
C THR A 19 3.69 5.84 -0.65
N ASP A 20 2.67 6.22 -1.44
CA ASP A 20 1.79 5.28 -2.13
C ASP A 20 2.56 4.45 -3.17
N ASP A 21 3.50 5.05 -3.90
CA ASP A 21 4.37 4.35 -4.86
C ASP A 21 5.31 3.36 -4.14
N ALA A 22 5.93 3.79 -3.03
CA ALA A 22 6.77 2.93 -2.20
C ALA A 22 5.98 1.75 -1.60
N LEU A 23 4.73 1.99 -1.20
CA LEU A 23 3.82 0.96 -0.70
C LEU A 23 3.50 -0.09 -1.76
N GLN A 24 3.12 0.33 -2.97
CA GLN A 24 2.85 -0.59 -4.07
C GLN A 24 4.08 -1.43 -4.43
N ASN A 25 5.25 -0.78 -4.52
CA ASN A 25 6.52 -1.44 -4.79
C ASN A 25 6.89 -2.47 -3.71
N TYR A 26 6.70 -2.12 -2.43
CA TYR A 26 6.96 -3.03 -1.32
C TYR A 26 6.04 -4.26 -1.34
N LEU A 27 4.72 -4.06 -1.50
CA LEU A 27 3.75 -5.17 -1.55
C LEU A 27 3.99 -6.09 -2.75
N ASN A 28 4.33 -5.53 -3.92
CA ASN A 28 4.69 -6.31 -5.10
C ASN A 28 5.99 -7.10 -4.87
N GLY A 29 6.97 -6.52 -4.16
CA GLY A 29 8.17 -7.23 -3.71
C GLY A 29 7.87 -8.43 -2.79
N LEU A 30 6.83 -8.33 -1.97
CA LEU A 30 6.34 -9.41 -1.08
C LEU A 30 5.48 -10.47 -1.80
N LYS A 31 5.45 -10.46 -3.14
CA LYS A 31 4.69 -11.38 -4.00
C LYS A 31 3.17 -11.31 -3.80
N PHE A 32 2.64 -10.15 -3.41
CA PHE A 32 1.21 -9.91 -3.53
C PHE A 32 0.85 -9.81 -5.01
N ARG A 33 -0.15 -10.57 -5.45
CA ARG A 33 -0.62 -10.51 -6.84
C ARG A 33 -1.56 -9.31 -6.98
N GLN A 34 -1.04 -8.21 -7.53
CA GLN A 34 -1.82 -7.01 -7.81
C GLN A 34 -2.92 -7.31 -8.84
N SER A 35 -4.10 -6.73 -8.60
CA SER A 35 -5.25 -6.78 -9.50
C SER A 35 -5.41 -5.41 -10.17
N HIS A 36 -5.32 -5.39 -11.50
CA HIS A 36 -5.46 -4.17 -12.31
C HIS A 36 -6.88 -3.95 -12.84
N TRP A 37 -7.87 -4.70 -12.35
CA TRP A 37 -9.26 -4.63 -12.82
C TRP A 37 -9.81 -3.19 -12.94
N TYR A 38 -9.56 -2.33 -11.94
CA TYR A 38 -10.01 -0.95 -11.97
C TYR A 38 -9.35 -0.14 -13.10
N THR A 39 -8.04 -0.33 -13.30
CA THR A 39 -7.30 0.26 -14.42
C THR A 39 -7.83 -0.25 -15.76
N ASP A 40 -8.11 -1.54 -15.88
CA ASP A 40 -8.65 -2.15 -17.11
C ASP A 40 -10.03 -1.59 -17.47
N VAL A 41 -10.90 -1.37 -16.47
CA VAL A 41 -12.22 -0.76 -16.67
C VAL A 41 -12.07 0.68 -17.16
N LYS A 42 -11.18 1.47 -16.54
CA LYS A 42 -10.89 2.85 -16.99
C LYS A 42 -10.37 2.87 -18.42
N LEU A 43 -9.46 1.95 -18.73
CA LEU A 43 -8.87 1.80 -20.05
C LEU A 43 -9.94 1.47 -21.09
N GLY A 44 -10.76 0.44 -20.83
CA GLY A 44 -11.85 0.04 -21.71
C GLY A 44 -12.86 1.16 -21.97
N LEU A 45 -13.25 1.90 -20.93
CA LEU A 45 -14.19 3.02 -21.06
C LEU A 45 -13.59 4.18 -21.87
N GLY A 46 -12.31 4.51 -21.65
CA GLY A 46 -11.58 5.51 -22.43
C GLY A 46 -11.43 5.12 -23.91
N TYR A 47 -11.03 3.88 -24.20
CA TYR A 47 -10.93 3.41 -25.59
C TYR A 47 -12.28 3.41 -26.32
N THR A 48 -13.36 3.06 -25.62
CA THR A 48 -14.71 3.11 -26.20
C THR A 48 -15.07 4.54 -26.61
N ALA A 49 -14.72 5.55 -25.80
CA ALA A 49 -14.92 6.95 -26.15
C ALA A 49 -14.15 7.35 -27.42
N VAL A 50 -12.88 6.93 -27.53
CA VAL A 50 -12.04 7.21 -28.70
C VAL A 50 -12.59 6.53 -29.97
N VAL A 51 -13.09 5.31 -29.87
CA VAL A 51 -13.71 4.59 -31.01
C VAL A 51 -14.96 5.33 -31.50
N ILE A 52 -15.82 5.79 -30.59
CA ILE A 52 -17.00 6.59 -30.95
C ILE A 52 -16.59 7.89 -31.65
N ALA A 53 -15.57 8.57 -31.14
CA ALA A 53 -15.03 9.78 -31.76
C ALA A 53 -14.48 9.50 -33.17
N ALA A 54 -13.73 8.42 -33.34
CA ALA A 54 -13.16 8.02 -34.63
C ALA A 54 -14.26 7.69 -35.67
N ILE A 55 -15.32 6.99 -35.27
CA ILE A 55 -16.46 6.69 -36.15
C ILE A 55 -17.18 7.97 -36.55
N THR A 56 -17.45 8.86 -35.60
CA THR A 56 -18.13 10.14 -35.87
C THR A 56 -17.30 11.00 -36.82
N PHE A 57 -15.99 11.09 -36.59
CA PHE A 57 -15.07 11.81 -37.46
C PHE A 57 -15.01 11.22 -38.87
N ALA A 58 -15.00 9.89 -39.02
CA ALA A 58 -15.02 9.24 -40.32
C ALA A 58 -16.33 9.51 -41.09
N LEU A 59 -17.47 9.60 -40.39
CA LEU A 59 -18.75 9.97 -40.99
C LEU A 59 -18.76 11.45 -41.41
N ASP A 60 -18.27 12.34 -40.54
CA ASP A 60 -18.12 13.77 -40.84
C ASP A 60 -17.23 13.99 -42.08
N TYR A 61 -16.11 13.26 -42.18
CA TYR A 61 -15.20 13.33 -43.32
C TYR A 61 -15.85 12.87 -44.64
N LYS A 62 -16.70 11.84 -44.59
CA LYS A 62 -17.29 11.24 -45.80
C LYS A 62 -18.53 11.98 -46.30
N TYR A 63 -19.40 12.44 -45.40
CA TYR A 63 -20.70 13.02 -45.76
C TYR A 63 -20.78 14.55 -45.59
N GLY A 64 -19.73 15.16 -45.04
CA GLY A 64 -19.71 16.59 -44.74
C GLY A 64 -20.51 16.94 -43.49
N PHE A 65 -20.23 18.13 -42.95
CA PHE A 65 -20.76 18.57 -41.65
C PHE A 65 -22.28 18.78 -41.63
N GLU A 66 -22.88 19.27 -42.72
CA GLU A 66 -24.31 19.59 -42.77
C GLU A 66 -25.21 18.35 -42.65
N ALA A 67 -24.82 17.23 -43.29
CA ALA A 67 -25.56 15.97 -43.18
C ALA A 67 -25.35 15.29 -41.81
N THR A 68 -24.19 15.50 -41.20
CA THR A 68 -23.75 14.72 -40.03
C THR A 68 -23.97 15.45 -38.70
N LYS A 69 -24.34 16.74 -38.72
CA LYS A 69 -24.61 17.58 -37.54
C LYS A 69 -25.42 16.89 -36.44
N ARG A 70 -26.48 16.15 -36.79
CA ARG A 70 -27.30 15.40 -35.81
C ARG A 70 -26.54 14.25 -35.14
N PHE A 71 -25.71 13.55 -35.90
CA PHE A 71 -24.85 12.47 -35.39
C PHE A 71 -23.73 13.04 -34.52
N THR A 72 -23.13 14.16 -34.91
CA THR A 72 -22.11 14.84 -34.08
C THR A 72 -22.71 15.34 -32.77
N THR A 73 -23.90 15.94 -32.79
CA THR A 73 -24.61 16.31 -31.54
C THR A 73 -24.89 15.09 -30.66
N LEU A 74 -25.33 13.97 -31.25
CA LEU A 74 -25.55 12.73 -30.49
C LEU A 74 -24.23 12.21 -29.87
N ALA A 75 -23.12 12.24 -30.61
CA ALA A 75 -21.81 11.84 -30.12
C ALA A 75 -21.35 12.69 -28.94
N VAL A 76 -21.58 14.00 -28.98
CA VAL A 76 -21.27 14.91 -27.86
C VAL A 76 -22.11 14.57 -26.63
N VAL A 77 -23.41 14.31 -26.79
CA VAL A 77 -24.29 13.92 -25.67
C VAL A 77 -23.82 12.59 -25.05
N ILE A 78 -23.51 11.60 -25.87
CA ILE A 78 -22.97 10.32 -25.41
C ILE A 78 -21.66 10.53 -24.65
N TYR A 79 -20.76 11.37 -25.15
CA TYR A 79 -19.50 11.70 -24.47
C TYR A 79 -19.73 12.31 -23.08
N PHE A 80 -20.67 13.25 -22.94
CA PHE A 80 -21.02 13.83 -21.64
C PHE A 80 -21.57 12.79 -20.67
N LEU A 81 -22.46 11.91 -21.13
CA LEU A 81 -22.97 10.80 -20.32
C LEU A 81 -21.87 9.85 -19.88
N LEU A 82 -20.95 9.51 -20.79
CA LEU A 82 -19.82 8.61 -20.51
C LEU A 82 -18.87 9.22 -19.48
N ASN A 83 -18.55 10.52 -19.59
CA ASN A 83 -17.73 11.24 -18.63
C ASN A 83 -18.42 11.40 -17.27
N GLY A 84 -19.74 11.63 -17.26
CA GLY A 84 -20.54 11.65 -16.03
C GLY A 84 -20.51 10.30 -15.32
N ALA A 85 -20.75 9.21 -16.06
CA ALA A 85 -20.67 7.85 -15.54
C ALA A 85 -19.27 7.51 -15.03
N PHE A 86 -18.22 7.92 -15.75
CA PHE A 86 -16.83 7.75 -15.33
C PHE A 86 -16.51 8.50 -14.03
N THR A 87 -16.94 9.76 -13.94
CA THR A 87 -16.76 10.58 -12.72
C THR A 87 -17.47 9.93 -11.54
N TRP A 88 -18.71 9.48 -11.73
CA TRP A 88 -19.48 8.79 -10.71
C TRP A 88 -18.82 7.47 -10.30
N TRP A 89 -18.26 6.71 -11.25
CA TRP A 89 -17.53 5.47 -10.97
C TRP A 89 -16.32 5.70 -10.06
N ILE A 90 -15.50 6.72 -10.37
CA ILE A 90 -14.32 7.07 -9.55
C ILE A 90 -14.76 7.41 -8.12
N TRP A 91 -15.81 8.20 -7.97
CA TRP A 91 -16.27 8.65 -6.65
C TRP A 91 -16.90 7.53 -5.82
N GLN A 92 -17.68 6.66 -6.46
CA GLN A 92 -18.50 5.69 -5.73
C GLN A 92 -17.81 4.34 -5.53
N VAL A 93 -17.06 3.89 -6.54
CA VAL A 93 -16.49 2.54 -6.58
C VAL A 93 -15.02 2.56 -6.22
N GLU A 94 -14.23 3.53 -6.71
CA GLU A 94 -12.78 3.53 -6.48
C GLU A 94 -12.34 4.13 -5.16
N LYS A 95 -13.14 5.00 -4.51
CA LYS A 95 -12.92 5.60 -3.18
C LYS A 95 -11.49 5.50 -2.63
N SER A 96 -10.56 6.24 -3.23
CA SER A 96 -9.16 6.35 -2.78
C SER A 96 -8.38 5.03 -2.64
N MET A 97 -8.84 3.95 -3.29
CA MET A 97 -8.14 2.68 -3.36
C MET A 97 -6.90 2.84 -4.23
N ILE A 98 -5.74 2.58 -3.62
CA ILE A 98 -4.44 2.64 -4.28
C ILE A 98 -3.90 1.26 -4.62
N TYR A 99 -4.34 0.22 -3.90
CA TYR A 99 -3.84 -1.12 -4.09
C TYR A 99 -4.93 -2.15 -3.83
N VAL A 100 -5.07 -3.09 -4.77
CA VAL A 100 -5.90 -4.27 -4.63
C VAL A 100 -5.05 -5.46 -5.01
N GLY A 101 -4.93 -6.41 -4.10
CA GLY A 101 -4.09 -7.58 -4.31
C GLY A 101 -4.66 -8.83 -3.67
N ALA A 102 -4.03 -9.95 -3.97
CA ALA A 102 -4.29 -11.22 -3.31
C ALA A 102 -2.99 -11.86 -2.85
N TRP A 103 -3.00 -12.40 -1.63
CA TRP A 103 -1.88 -13.14 -1.07
C TRP A 103 -2.39 -14.41 -0.40
N LYS A 104 -1.83 -15.56 -0.81
CA LYS A 104 -2.26 -16.90 -0.35
C LYS A 104 -3.79 -17.11 -0.39
N GLY A 105 -4.44 -16.61 -1.44
CA GLY A 105 -5.90 -16.71 -1.63
C GLY A 105 -6.74 -15.69 -0.86
N ARG A 106 -6.15 -14.91 0.04
CA ARG A 106 -6.83 -13.81 0.77
C ARG A 106 -6.72 -12.51 -0.02
N LYS A 107 -7.84 -11.82 -0.24
CA LYS A 107 -7.87 -10.49 -0.89
C LYS A 107 -7.56 -9.40 0.13
N ILE A 108 -6.74 -8.44 -0.29
CA ILE A 108 -6.40 -7.23 0.45
C ILE A 108 -6.68 -6.01 -0.44
N THR A 109 -7.38 -5.04 0.14
CA THR A 109 -7.69 -3.75 -0.47
C THR A 109 -7.15 -2.66 0.43
N ILE A 110 -6.40 -1.74 -0.14
CA ILE A 110 -5.75 -0.66 0.60
C ILE A 110 -6.19 0.66 0.01
N SER A 111 -6.69 1.53 0.87
CA SER A 111 -7.09 2.91 0.56
C SER A 111 -6.26 3.87 1.39
N THR A 112 -5.83 4.97 0.78
CA THR A 112 -5.01 5.98 1.47
C THR A 112 -5.58 7.37 1.34
N ARG A 113 -5.47 8.14 2.41
CA ARG A 113 -5.95 9.51 2.47
C ARG A 113 -4.91 10.40 3.18
N ALA A 114 -4.71 11.58 2.63
CA ALA A 114 -4.02 12.67 3.30
C ALA A 114 -4.90 13.91 3.14
N ASP A 115 -5.20 14.59 4.25
CA ASP A 115 -6.01 15.80 4.21
C ASP A 115 -5.11 17.01 3.94
N LYS A 116 -5.68 18.06 3.34
CA LYS A 116 -4.93 19.27 3.01
C LYS A 116 -4.44 19.92 4.30
N PHE A 117 -3.13 20.17 4.40
CA PHE A 117 -2.45 20.73 5.57
C PHE A 117 -2.36 19.81 6.80
N ASP A 118 -2.76 18.54 6.69
CA ASP A 118 -2.54 17.52 7.71
C ASP A 118 -1.38 16.62 7.27
N PRO A 119 -0.19 16.68 7.91
CA PRO A 119 0.97 15.85 7.55
C PRO A 119 0.84 14.40 8.07
N THR A 120 -0.40 13.90 8.20
CA THR A 120 -0.73 12.55 8.62
C THR A 120 -1.16 11.71 7.44
N TYR A 121 -0.48 10.58 7.25
CA TYR A 121 -0.85 9.56 6.30
C TYR A 121 -1.87 8.61 6.93
N LYS A 122 -3.09 8.58 6.39
CA LYS A 122 -4.19 7.73 6.85
C LYS A 122 -4.34 6.55 5.90
N LEU A 123 -4.18 5.34 6.43
CA LEU A 123 -4.22 4.08 5.71
C LEU A 123 -5.41 3.26 6.19
N THR A 124 -6.28 2.88 5.26
CA THR A 124 -7.41 1.98 5.54
C THR A 124 -7.16 0.67 4.80
N VAL A 125 -6.94 -0.40 5.56
CA VAL A 125 -6.70 -1.74 5.03
C VAL A 125 -7.94 -2.58 5.26
N THR A 126 -8.50 -3.11 4.18
CA THR A 126 -9.62 -4.04 4.22
C THR A 126 -9.16 -5.38 3.70
N TYR A 127 -9.35 -6.44 4.48
CA TYR A 127 -8.96 -7.79 4.07
C TYR A 127 -10.00 -8.83 4.45
N HIS A 128 -10.00 -9.94 3.69
CA HIS A 128 -10.80 -11.11 4.00
C HIS A 128 -9.97 -12.11 4.81
N PRO A 129 -10.37 -12.42 6.07
CA PRO A 129 -9.59 -13.32 6.91
C PRO A 129 -9.64 -14.78 6.42
N SER A 130 -10.66 -15.15 5.63
CA SER A 130 -10.75 -16.46 4.99
C SER A 130 -10.62 -16.34 3.47
N SER A 131 -9.85 -17.26 2.87
CA SER A 131 -9.77 -17.45 1.41
C SER A 131 -11.14 -17.81 0.79
N LEU A 132 -12.04 -18.39 1.59
CA LEU A 132 -13.35 -18.87 1.14
C LEU A 132 -14.47 -17.81 1.18
N ASN A 133 -14.15 -16.55 1.47
CA ASN A 133 -15.09 -15.43 1.65
C ASN A 133 -16.25 -15.68 2.66
N THR A 134 -16.15 -16.71 3.49
CA THR A 134 -17.18 -17.09 4.46
C THR A 134 -17.25 -16.13 5.65
N ILE A 135 -16.15 -15.42 5.92
CA ILE A 135 -16.04 -14.46 7.04
C ILE A 135 -16.11 -13.04 6.44
N PRO A 136 -16.89 -12.13 7.06
CA PRO A 136 -16.97 -10.75 6.62
C PRO A 136 -15.60 -10.06 6.57
N GLN A 137 -15.49 -9.06 5.69
CA GLN A 137 -14.30 -8.23 5.57
C GLN A 137 -13.98 -7.53 6.89
N VAL A 138 -12.70 -7.46 7.24
CA VAL A 138 -12.20 -6.70 8.39
C VAL A 138 -11.52 -5.46 7.86
N THR A 139 -11.89 -4.30 8.40
CA THR A 139 -11.29 -3.01 8.06
C THR A 139 -10.49 -2.51 9.25
N LYS A 140 -9.21 -2.18 9.02
CA LYS A 140 -8.30 -1.60 10.00
C LYS A 140 -7.83 -0.25 9.51
N GLU A 141 -7.95 0.77 10.36
CA GLU A 141 -7.46 2.11 10.09
C GLU A 141 -6.16 2.33 10.87
N VAL A 142 -5.13 2.78 10.17
CA VAL A 142 -3.81 3.05 10.74
C VAL A 142 -3.38 4.43 10.26
N SER A 143 -2.82 5.23 11.15
CA SER A 143 -2.38 6.59 10.81
C SER A 143 -0.99 6.83 11.36
N ALA A 144 -0.15 7.49 10.56
CA ALA A 144 1.18 7.88 10.97
C ALA A 144 1.62 9.18 10.26
N PRO A 145 2.41 10.04 10.93
CA PRO A 145 2.92 11.25 10.31
C PRO A 145 4.01 10.92 9.27
N PHE A 146 4.04 11.67 8.16
CA PHE A 146 5.04 11.47 7.09
C PHE A 146 6.49 11.57 7.60
N MET A 147 6.73 12.35 8.66
CA MET A 147 8.05 12.52 9.29
C MET A 147 8.65 11.23 9.86
N GLN A 148 7.89 10.13 9.98
CA GLN A 148 8.44 8.84 10.38
C GLN A 148 9.33 8.19 9.31
N TRP A 149 9.09 8.51 8.03
CA TRP A 149 9.84 7.91 6.92
C TRP A 149 10.36 8.95 5.91
N PHE A 150 10.09 10.23 6.11
CA PHE A 150 10.75 11.32 5.38
C PHE A 150 11.80 11.99 6.24
N THR A 151 12.98 12.22 5.68
CA THR A 151 14.01 13.06 6.32
C THR A 151 13.70 14.54 6.14
N ALA A 152 14.26 15.39 7.00
CA ALA A 152 14.16 16.84 6.89
C ALA A 152 14.72 17.38 5.56
N ASP A 153 15.69 16.66 4.98
CA ASP A 153 16.28 16.98 3.68
C ASP A 153 15.37 16.63 2.50
N GLY A 154 14.29 15.87 2.73
CA GLY A 154 13.31 15.51 1.70
C GLY A 154 13.52 14.15 1.05
N PHE A 155 14.23 13.23 1.72
CA PHE A 155 14.44 11.86 1.22
C PHE A 155 13.48 10.88 1.88
N PHE A 156 12.94 9.95 1.09
CA PHE A 156 12.13 8.85 1.58
C PHE A 156 13.01 7.68 2.04
N VAL A 157 12.77 7.19 3.26
CA VAL A 157 13.49 6.07 3.87
C VAL A 157 12.54 4.88 4.00
N ALA A 158 12.80 3.81 3.25
CA ALA A 158 11.89 2.67 3.15
C ALA A 158 11.81 1.82 4.44
N ALA A 159 12.92 1.64 5.16
CA ALA A 159 12.98 0.77 6.34
C ALA A 159 11.93 1.10 7.44
N PRO A 160 11.83 2.34 7.96
CA PRO A 160 10.83 2.68 8.98
C PRO A 160 9.40 2.50 8.47
N PHE A 161 9.17 2.76 7.18
CA PHE A 161 7.87 2.57 6.55
C PHE A 161 7.48 1.09 6.44
N GLN A 162 8.42 0.23 6.01
CA GLN A 162 8.22 -1.22 5.92
C GLN A 162 7.94 -1.83 7.30
N GLN A 163 8.67 -1.38 8.32
CA GLN A 163 8.46 -1.81 9.70
C GLN A 163 7.09 -1.42 10.23
N TRP A 164 6.69 -0.16 10.03
CA TRP A 164 5.38 0.32 10.41
C TRP A 164 4.25 -0.47 9.74
N LEU A 165 4.36 -0.78 8.44
CA LEU A 165 3.38 -1.59 7.73
C LEU A 165 3.31 -3.04 8.24
N ALA A 166 4.47 -3.67 8.45
CA ALA A 166 4.55 -5.06 8.90
C ALA A 166 3.97 -5.23 10.32
N THR A 167 4.21 -4.28 11.22
CA THR A 167 3.65 -4.28 12.58
C THR A 167 2.14 -3.99 12.59
N ASN A 168 1.65 -3.09 11.74
CA ASN A 168 0.25 -2.68 11.79
C ASN A 168 -0.69 -3.55 10.93
N ILE A 169 -0.18 -4.35 9.99
CA ILE A 169 -0.99 -5.18 9.10
C ILE A 169 -0.54 -6.63 9.23
N ASP A 170 -1.33 -7.45 9.90
CA ASP A 170 -1.01 -8.85 10.18
C ASP A 170 -0.67 -9.64 8.90
N MET A 171 -1.40 -9.40 7.81
CA MET A 171 -1.10 -10.03 6.50
C MET A 171 0.25 -9.63 5.90
N VAL A 172 0.73 -8.41 6.18
CA VAL A 172 2.04 -7.93 5.72
C VAL A 172 3.13 -8.44 6.65
N GLY A 173 2.89 -8.47 7.97
CA GLY A 173 3.79 -9.10 8.94
C GLY A 173 4.00 -10.60 8.68
N ASP A 174 2.95 -11.33 8.30
CA ASP A 174 3.03 -12.74 7.88
C ASP A 174 3.88 -12.92 6.61
N ALA A 175 3.93 -11.90 5.74
CA ALA A 175 4.69 -11.93 4.48
C ALA A 175 6.14 -11.47 4.67
N ASP A 176 6.39 -10.54 5.61
CA ASP A 176 7.71 -10.05 5.96
C ASP A 176 7.94 -10.01 7.49
N PRO A 177 8.19 -11.17 8.11
CA PRO A 177 8.39 -11.26 9.55
C PRO A 177 9.69 -10.58 10.03
N LYS A 178 10.60 -10.21 9.13
CA LYS A 178 11.88 -9.57 9.50
C LYS A 178 11.71 -8.09 9.86
N ASN A 179 10.65 -7.47 9.36
CA ASN A 179 10.36 -6.06 9.56
C ASN A 179 9.30 -5.83 10.64
N VAL A 180 8.71 -6.88 11.21
CA VAL A 180 7.77 -6.75 12.33
C VAL A 180 8.54 -6.29 13.57
N LEU A 181 8.24 -5.09 14.05
CA LEU A 181 8.68 -4.64 15.36
C LEU A 181 7.71 -5.21 16.39
N ASP A 182 8.15 -6.23 17.13
CA ASP A 182 7.47 -6.67 18.34
C ASP A 182 7.69 -5.58 19.42
N ASP A 183 6.64 -4.87 19.82
CA ASP A 183 6.67 -3.92 20.94
C ASP A 183 7.09 -4.59 22.28
N ALA A 184 7.20 -5.92 22.32
CA ALA A 184 7.74 -6.69 23.44
C ALA A 184 9.27 -6.94 23.39
N ALA A 185 9.96 -6.58 22.31
CA ALA A 185 11.38 -6.92 22.07
C ALA A 185 12.28 -5.70 21.74
N GLY A 186 11.86 -4.49 22.12
CA GLY A 186 12.56 -3.22 21.87
C GLY A 186 13.85 -2.95 22.66
N VAL A 187 14.58 -3.98 23.11
CA VAL A 187 16.01 -3.89 23.49
C VAL A 187 16.77 -5.09 22.93
N ARG A 188 16.60 -5.47 21.66
CA ARG A 188 17.50 -6.46 21.01
C ARG A 188 17.71 -6.22 19.51
N THR A 189 18.18 -5.03 19.15
CA THR A 189 18.93 -4.84 17.89
C THR A 189 20.35 -4.36 18.20
N ALA A 190 21.06 -5.13 19.02
CA ALA A 190 22.52 -5.09 19.09
C ALA A 190 23.06 -6.40 19.70
N GLN A 191 22.82 -7.54 19.06
CA GLN A 191 23.74 -8.68 19.09
C GLN A 191 23.22 -9.81 18.21
N SER A 192 23.95 -10.08 17.15
CA SER A 192 24.05 -11.41 16.56
C SER A 192 24.40 -12.43 17.65
N VAL A 193 23.40 -13.08 18.25
CA VAL A 193 23.66 -14.21 19.16
C VAL A 193 23.57 -15.50 18.34
N GLN A 194 24.75 -16.10 18.19
CA GLN A 194 25.03 -17.38 17.58
C GLN A 194 24.24 -18.52 18.26
N PRO A 195 23.96 -19.64 17.55
CA PRO A 195 23.13 -20.75 18.04
C PRO A 195 23.74 -21.59 19.19
N GLU A 196 24.89 -21.21 19.74
CA GLU A 196 25.59 -21.96 20.79
C GLU A 196 24.91 -21.84 22.17
N GLY A 197 24.25 -20.72 22.47
CA GLY A 197 23.69 -20.45 23.80
C GLY A 197 22.46 -21.26 24.22
N LEU A 198 21.80 -21.96 23.29
CA LEU A 198 20.59 -22.74 23.61
C LEU A 198 20.92 -24.09 24.25
N LYS A 199 22.10 -24.65 23.96
CA LYS A 199 22.55 -25.94 24.52
C LYS A 199 22.97 -25.79 25.99
N ASP A 200 23.60 -24.67 26.33
CA ASP A 200 24.00 -24.37 27.71
C ASP A 200 22.79 -24.16 28.63
N LEU A 201 21.76 -23.47 28.15
CA LEU A 201 20.51 -23.30 28.92
C LEU A 201 19.78 -24.63 29.13
N LEU A 202 19.82 -25.55 28.15
CA LEU A 202 19.22 -26.88 28.29
C LEU A 202 19.97 -27.76 29.30
N ASN A 203 21.30 -27.61 29.41
CA ASN A 203 22.11 -28.32 30.39
C ASN A 203 21.88 -27.79 31.80
N VAL A 204 21.80 -26.47 31.99
CA VAL A 204 21.54 -25.85 33.31
C VAL A 204 20.18 -26.27 33.88
N ILE A 205 19.15 -26.40 33.04
CA ILE A 205 17.83 -26.89 33.45
C ILE A 205 17.87 -28.38 33.83
N LYS A 206 18.72 -29.18 33.18
CA LYS A 206 18.87 -30.62 33.46
C LYS A 206 19.71 -30.94 34.70
N THR A 207 20.69 -30.10 35.03
CA THR A 207 21.64 -30.40 36.13
C THR A 207 21.36 -29.65 37.43
N GLY A 208 20.39 -28.73 37.45
CA GLY A 208 20.12 -27.88 38.61
C GLY A 208 21.24 -26.86 38.90
N PRO A 209 20.97 -25.82 39.71
CA PRO A 209 21.91 -24.72 39.90
C PRO A 209 23.18 -25.19 40.64
N PRO A 210 24.38 -24.71 40.25
CA PRO A 210 25.59 -25.01 40.99
C PRO A 210 25.56 -24.39 42.40
N PRO A 211 26.12 -25.06 43.42
CA PRO A 211 26.05 -24.61 44.80
C PRO A 211 26.83 -23.31 45.00
N VAL A 212 26.20 -22.34 45.68
CA VAL A 212 26.77 -21.03 46.02
C VAL A 212 27.88 -21.22 47.06
N ALA A 213 29.11 -20.85 46.70
CA ALA A 213 30.25 -20.89 47.61
C ALA A 213 30.14 -19.79 48.69
N ALA A 214 30.26 -20.19 49.96
CA ALA A 214 30.19 -19.31 51.13
C ALA A 214 31.41 -18.36 51.24
N PRO A 215 31.25 -17.17 51.84
CA PRO A 215 32.32 -16.18 51.93
C PRO A 215 33.40 -16.60 52.94
N ARG A 216 34.65 -16.59 52.47
CA ARG A 216 35.84 -16.92 53.26
C ARG A 216 36.19 -15.74 54.19
N LYS A 217 35.96 -15.88 55.50
CA LYS A 217 36.45 -14.92 56.51
C LYS A 217 37.99 -14.88 56.48
N ARG A 218 38.56 -13.70 56.26
CA ARG A 218 39.99 -13.42 56.48
C ARG A 218 40.24 -13.35 57.99
N GLY A 219 41.12 -14.22 58.47
CA GLY A 219 41.94 -14.04 59.67
C GLY A 219 43.40 -13.97 59.22
#